data_AF-C0ZWE4-F1
#
_entry.id   AF-C0ZWE4-F1
#
_cell.length_a   1.000
_cell.length_b   1.000
_cell.length_c   1.000
_cell.angle_alpha   90.00
_cell.angle_beta   90.00
_cell.angle_gamma   90.00
#
_symmetry.space_group_name_H-M   'P 1'
#
loop_
_entity.id
_entity.type
_entity.pdbx_description
1 polymer ?
#
loop_
_entity_poly.entity_id
_entity_poly.type
_entity_poly.pdbx_seq_one_letter_code
_entity_poly.pdbx_strand_id
1 'polypeptide(L)'
;MLVIRIYPDHGHPSSLWPSKELIVVPPQRFPQAYVLPSQMGIDDELGEKILAWTDRFQKFFVTEIDGFAMRPRWRPGINVFDWYDEGYRIVGELRARFPDVHVKPEFAQYVFSVNERRESMGLVPVSLPNEPKAGHISITELLHPK
;
A
#
# COMPACT_ATOMS: atom_id res chain seq x y z
N MET A 1 -20.63 0.17 1.36
CA MET A 1 -19.55 -0.41 2.19
C MET A 1 -18.46 0.63 2.34
N LEU A 2 -18.10 0.98 3.57
CA LEU A 2 -17.04 1.95 3.85
C LEU A 2 -15.67 1.29 3.70
N VAL A 3 -14.70 2.03 3.18
CA VAL A 3 -13.35 1.53 2.89
C VAL A 3 -12.31 2.51 3.39
N ILE A 4 -11.20 1.97 3.90
CA ILE A 4 -9.95 2.71 4.08
C ILE A 4 -8.89 1.98 3.28
N ARG A 5 -8.37 2.60 2.21
CA ARG A 5 -7.18 2.08 1.52
C ARG A 5 -5.95 2.67 2.16
N ILE A 6 -4.94 1.85 2.38
CA ILE A 6 -3.65 2.27 2.92
C ILE A 6 -2.61 2.02 1.85
N TYR A 7 -2.15 3.09 1.20
CA TYR A 7 -1.02 3.05 0.29
C TYR A 7 -0.32 4.41 0.29
N PRO A 8 1.02 4.43 0.38
CA PRO A 8 1.78 5.65 0.19
C PRO A 8 1.67 6.16 -1.23
N ASP A 9 1.61 7.46 -1.38
CA ASP A 9 1.77 8.16 -2.66
C ASP A 9 2.74 9.32 -2.44
N HIS A 10 3.54 9.66 -3.44
CA HIS A 10 4.55 10.70 -3.30
C HIS A 10 3.89 12.04 -2.96
N GLY A 11 4.31 12.65 -1.85
CA GLY A 11 3.72 13.90 -1.36
C GLY A 11 2.40 13.75 -0.61
N HIS A 12 1.88 12.52 -0.42
CA HIS A 12 0.73 12.27 0.46
C HIS A 12 1.21 12.08 1.91
N PRO A 13 0.74 12.88 2.88
CA PRO A 13 1.32 12.93 4.23
C PRO A 13 0.93 11.76 5.15
N SER A 14 -0.14 11.04 4.86
CA SER A 14 -0.70 10.02 5.77
C SER A 14 -0.94 8.65 5.16
N SER A 15 -0.70 8.46 3.86
CA SER A 15 -1.06 7.24 3.11
C SER A 15 -2.51 6.72 3.28
N LEU A 16 -3.41 7.52 3.88
CA LEU A 16 -4.79 7.14 4.17
C LEU A 16 -5.72 7.64 3.07
N TRP A 17 -6.52 6.72 2.53
CA TRP A 17 -7.52 7.00 1.51
C TRP A 17 -8.88 6.45 1.96
N PRO A 18 -9.56 7.17 2.87
CA PRO A 18 -10.85 6.75 3.41
C PRO A 18 -12.01 7.13 2.49
N SER A 19 -13.13 6.40 2.63
CA SER A 19 -14.45 6.87 2.19
C SER A 19 -14.77 8.22 2.84
N LYS A 20 -15.46 9.12 2.11
CA LYS A 20 -15.72 10.50 2.55
C LYS A 20 -16.52 10.54 3.86
N GLU A 21 -17.37 9.56 4.07
CA GLU A 21 -18.24 9.39 5.24
C GLU A 21 -17.45 9.13 6.54
N LEU A 22 -16.16 8.77 6.43
CA LEU A 22 -15.26 8.58 7.57
C LEU A 22 -14.52 9.86 7.97
N ILE A 23 -14.69 10.95 7.21
CA ILE A 23 -14.07 12.24 7.51
C ILE A 23 -14.99 13.00 8.46
N VAL A 24 -14.59 13.13 9.72
CA VAL A 24 -15.35 13.81 10.78
C VAL A 24 -14.95 15.27 10.94
N VAL A 25 -13.73 15.64 10.54
CA VAL A 25 -13.28 17.04 10.48
C VAL A 25 -13.01 17.43 9.02
N PRO A 26 -13.79 18.36 8.44
CA PRO A 26 -13.57 18.79 7.07
C PRO A 26 -12.19 19.46 6.91
N PRO A 27 -11.55 19.31 5.74
CA PRO A 27 -10.26 19.94 5.49
C PRO A 27 -10.33 21.45 5.63
N GLN A 28 -9.36 22.04 6.33
CA GLN A 28 -9.34 23.47 6.64
C GLN A 28 -8.98 24.33 5.41
N ARG A 29 -8.32 23.75 4.40
CA ARG A 29 -8.03 24.39 3.12
C ARG A 29 -8.66 23.60 2.00
N PHE A 30 -9.35 24.28 1.08
CA PHE A 30 -9.83 23.68 -0.15
C PHE A 30 -9.03 24.20 -1.35
N PRO A 31 -8.60 23.32 -2.26
CA PRO A 31 -8.72 21.86 -2.22
C PRO A 31 -7.56 21.22 -1.40
N GLN A 32 -7.89 20.46 -0.36
CA GLN A 32 -6.94 19.52 0.25
C GLN A 32 -7.13 18.16 -0.40
N ALA A 33 -6.09 17.68 -1.08
CA ALA A 33 -6.14 16.44 -1.85
C ALA A 33 -5.99 15.17 -0.99
N TYR A 34 -5.70 15.31 0.31
CA TYR A 34 -5.31 14.22 1.20
C TYR A 34 -5.98 14.34 2.57
N VAL A 35 -6.20 13.20 3.23
CA VAL A 35 -6.86 13.11 4.55
C VAL A 35 -5.82 12.80 5.63
N LEU A 36 -5.74 13.61 6.67
CA LEU A 36 -4.90 13.34 7.84
C LEU A 36 -5.62 12.41 8.84
N PRO A 37 -4.89 11.64 9.67
CA PRO A 37 -5.50 10.78 10.69
C PRO A 37 -6.47 11.56 11.61
N SER A 38 -6.10 12.78 12.01
CA SER A 38 -6.94 13.65 12.83
C SER A 38 -8.29 13.99 12.21
N GLN A 39 -8.36 14.04 10.87
CA GLN A 39 -9.62 14.29 10.16
C GLN A 39 -10.59 13.10 10.22
N MET A 40 -10.10 11.94 10.61
CA MET A 40 -10.88 10.74 10.90
C MET A 40 -11.04 10.51 12.43
N GLY A 41 -10.65 11.47 13.26
CA GLY A 41 -10.67 11.35 14.73
C GLY A 41 -9.59 10.42 15.29
N ILE A 42 -8.48 10.25 14.57
CA ILE A 42 -7.32 9.44 14.98
C ILE A 42 -6.21 10.39 15.46
N ASP A 43 -6.41 10.97 16.65
CA ASP A 43 -5.51 11.98 17.25
C ASP A 43 -4.53 11.40 18.28
N ASP A 44 -4.45 10.07 18.35
CA ASP A 44 -3.64 9.33 19.32
C ASP A 44 -2.40 8.69 18.67
N GLU A 45 -1.76 7.75 19.38
CA GLU A 45 -0.55 7.04 18.95
C GLU A 45 -0.69 6.41 17.55
N LEU A 46 -1.89 5.95 17.17
CA LEU A 46 -2.14 5.39 15.84
C LEU A 46 -1.97 6.46 14.75
N GLY A 47 -2.42 7.68 15.00
CA GLY A 47 -2.26 8.80 14.07
C GLY A 47 -0.79 9.13 13.84
N GLU A 48 0.00 9.19 14.92
CA GLU A 48 1.44 9.43 14.87
C GLU A 48 2.18 8.32 14.12
N LYS A 49 1.84 7.04 14.39
CA LYS A 49 2.39 5.88 13.68
C LYS A 49 2.15 5.96 12.18
N ILE A 50 0.93 6.29 11.76
CA ILE A 50 0.56 6.40 10.33
C ILE A 50 1.40 7.47 9.63
N LEU A 51 1.58 8.62 10.27
CA LEU A 51 2.38 9.72 9.75
C LEU A 51 3.87 9.33 9.68
N ALA A 52 4.43 8.73 10.73
CA ALA A 52 5.83 8.28 10.76
C ALA A 52 6.12 7.14 9.79
N TRP A 53 5.17 6.23 9.60
CA TRP A 53 5.23 5.16 8.59
C TRP A 53 5.24 5.74 7.17
N THR A 54 4.42 6.74 6.91
CA THR A 54 4.38 7.46 5.63
C THR A 54 5.65 8.27 5.39
N ASP A 55 6.17 8.98 6.39
CA ASP A 55 7.41 9.76 6.29
C ASP A 55 8.61 8.88 5.90
N ARG A 56 8.74 7.68 6.49
CA ARG A 56 9.78 6.72 6.10
C ARG A 56 9.65 6.29 4.64
N PHE A 57 8.43 6.11 4.13
CA PHE A 57 8.25 5.87 2.70
C PHE A 57 8.77 7.05 1.88
N GLN A 58 8.36 8.28 2.19
CA GLN A 58 8.79 9.48 1.44
C GLN A 58 10.31 9.67 1.45
N LYS A 59 10.96 9.34 2.57
CA LYS A 59 12.40 9.53 2.74
C LYS A 59 13.24 8.47 2.03
N PHE A 60 12.78 7.22 2.04
CA PHE A 60 13.60 6.09 1.62
C PHE A 60 13.15 5.41 0.34
N PHE A 61 11.87 5.47 -0.05
CA PHE A 61 11.45 4.88 -1.32
C PHE A 61 12.07 5.63 -2.50
N VAL A 62 12.60 4.89 -3.48
CA VAL A 62 13.26 5.47 -4.65
C VAL A 62 12.38 5.34 -5.88
N THR A 63 12.05 4.11 -6.27
CA THR A 63 11.28 3.86 -7.47
C THR A 63 10.80 2.41 -7.54
N GLU A 64 9.68 2.22 -8.23
CA GLU A 64 9.25 0.91 -8.71
C GLU A 64 10.18 0.44 -9.83
N ILE A 65 10.37 -0.87 -9.96
CA ILE A 65 11.16 -1.43 -11.07
C ILE A 65 10.20 -2.09 -12.05
N ASP A 66 10.38 -1.78 -13.33
CA ASP A 66 9.72 -2.48 -14.43
C ASP A 66 10.23 -3.92 -14.51
N GLY A 67 9.40 -4.88 -14.09
CA GLY A 67 9.70 -6.30 -14.19
C GLY A 67 8.90 -7.15 -13.19
N PHE A 68 8.53 -8.37 -13.59
CA PHE A 68 7.67 -9.21 -12.75
C PHE A 68 8.39 -9.85 -11.55
N ALA A 69 9.71 -10.07 -11.66
CA ALA A 69 10.51 -10.75 -10.63
C ALA A 69 11.39 -9.79 -9.81
N MET A 70 11.42 -8.51 -10.17
CA MET A 70 12.28 -7.53 -9.49
C MET A 70 11.50 -6.81 -8.38
N ARG A 71 12.12 -6.67 -7.21
CA ARG A 71 11.57 -5.88 -6.10
C ARG A 71 11.84 -4.38 -6.31
N PRO A 72 10.98 -3.48 -5.81
CA PRO A 72 11.21 -2.04 -5.83
C PRO A 72 12.49 -1.60 -5.10
N ARG A 73 12.98 -0.39 -5.40
CA ARG A 73 14.20 0.14 -4.78
C ARG A 73 13.91 1.08 -3.63
N TRP A 74 14.66 0.88 -2.55
CA TRP A 74 14.72 1.77 -1.39
C TRP A 74 16.16 2.23 -1.17
N ARG A 75 16.33 3.41 -0.58
CA ARG A 75 17.61 3.92 -0.10
C ARG A 75 18.11 3.05 1.06
N PRO A 76 19.44 2.93 1.24
CA PRO A 76 19.99 2.24 2.41
C PRO A 76 19.58 2.96 3.71
N GLY A 77 19.62 2.23 4.83
CA GLY A 77 19.28 2.76 6.16
C GLY A 77 17.86 2.48 6.63
N ILE A 78 17.11 1.65 5.89
CA ILE A 78 15.79 1.14 6.29
C ILE A 78 15.73 -0.37 6.03
N ASN A 79 15.05 -1.10 6.93
CA ASN A 79 14.60 -2.45 6.66
C ASN A 79 13.20 -2.39 6.06
N VAL A 80 13.07 -2.75 4.78
CA VAL A 80 11.82 -2.68 4.03
C VAL A 80 10.77 -3.67 4.53
N PHE A 81 11.19 -4.79 5.12
CA PHE A 81 10.26 -5.78 5.69
C PHE A 81 9.71 -5.30 7.03
N ASP A 82 10.52 -4.66 7.87
CA ASP A 82 10.03 -4.06 9.12
C ASP A 82 9.00 -2.96 8.82
N TRP A 83 9.24 -2.16 7.76
CA TRP A 83 8.27 -1.17 7.27
C TRP A 83 6.97 -1.82 6.78
N TYR A 84 7.06 -2.95 6.07
CA TYR A 84 5.89 -3.72 5.62
C TYR A 84 5.07 -4.27 6.79
N ASP A 85 5.73 -4.90 7.76
CA ASP A 85 5.10 -5.48 8.95
C ASP A 85 4.46 -4.41 9.82
N GLU A 86 5.07 -3.23 9.89
CA GLU A 86 4.46 -2.07 10.54
C GLU A 86 3.20 -1.59 9.84
N GLY A 87 3.17 -1.58 8.50
CA GLY A 87 1.96 -1.30 7.74
C GLY A 87 0.82 -2.27 8.10
N TYR A 88 1.12 -3.55 8.29
CA TYR A 88 0.13 -4.53 8.74
C TYR A 88 -0.32 -4.34 10.19
N ARG A 89 0.57 -3.89 11.08
CA ARG A 89 0.19 -3.50 12.45
C ARG A 89 -0.81 -2.34 12.43
N ILE A 90 -0.53 -1.30 11.64
CA ILE A 90 -1.44 -0.16 11.42
C ILE A 90 -2.80 -0.64 10.87
N VAL A 91 -2.80 -1.55 9.88
CA VAL A 91 -4.04 -2.16 9.34
C VAL A 91 -4.84 -2.86 10.44
N GLY A 92 -4.16 -3.61 11.32
CA GLY A 92 -4.79 -4.28 12.46
C GLY A 92 -5.45 -3.31 13.43
N GLU A 93 -4.73 -2.25 13.82
CA GLU A 93 -5.25 -1.20 14.70
C GLU A 93 -6.45 -0.46 14.08
N LEU A 94 -6.41 -0.17 12.77
CA LEU A 94 -7.52 0.45 12.05
C LEU A 94 -8.74 -0.47 11.97
N ARG A 95 -8.56 -1.77 11.74
CA ARG A 95 -9.68 -2.74 11.73
C ARG A 95 -10.34 -2.87 13.10
N ALA A 96 -9.55 -2.82 14.18
CA ALA A 96 -10.08 -2.83 15.53
C ALA A 96 -10.89 -1.55 15.85
N ARG A 97 -10.43 -0.39 15.35
CA ARG A 97 -11.10 0.90 15.57
C ARG A 97 -12.35 1.09 14.71
N PHE A 98 -12.34 0.55 13.50
CA PHE A 98 -13.42 0.67 12.53
C PHE A 98 -13.91 -0.73 12.08
N PRO A 99 -14.61 -1.48 12.95
CA PRO A 99 -14.97 -2.88 12.68
C PRO A 99 -15.89 -3.06 11.47
N ASP A 100 -16.72 -2.07 11.17
CA ASP A 100 -17.64 -2.09 10.02
C ASP A 100 -17.01 -1.53 8.72
N VAL A 101 -15.73 -1.17 8.76
CA VAL A 101 -15.01 -0.59 7.64
C VAL A 101 -14.02 -1.59 7.06
N HIS A 102 -14.05 -1.74 5.74
CA HIS A 102 -13.14 -2.63 5.06
C HIS A 102 -11.77 -1.94 4.85
N VAL A 103 -10.79 -2.29 5.68
CA VAL A 103 -9.42 -1.77 5.59
C VAL A 103 -8.58 -2.60 4.60
N LYS A 104 -8.15 -1.96 3.51
CA LYS A 104 -7.37 -2.55 2.41
C LYS A 104 -5.89 -2.19 2.51
N PRO A 105 -5.00 -3.17 2.80
CA PRO A 105 -3.56 -2.97 2.68
C PRO A 105 -3.17 -2.97 1.19
N GLU A 106 -2.65 -1.85 0.69
CA GLU A 106 -2.27 -1.67 -0.72
C GLU A 106 -0.82 -1.21 -0.87
N PHE A 107 0.03 -1.59 0.08
CA PHE A 107 1.45 -1.20 0.13
C PHE A 107 2.44 -2.35 -0.17
N ALA A 108 1.95 -3.57 -0.38
CA ALA A 108 2.82 -4.73 -0.68
C ALA A 108 3.65 -4.53 -1.96
N GLN A 109 3.12 -3.77 -2.92
CA GLN A 109 3.78 -3.46 -4.18
C GLN A 109 5.05 -2.63 -4.02
N TYR A 110 5.26 -1.98 -2.86
CA TYR A 110 6.47 -1.24 -2.56
C TYR A 110 7.60 -2.10 -1.99
N VAL A 111 7.34 -3.37 -1.67
CA VAL A 111 8.32 -4.28 -1.03
C VAL A 111 8.58 -5.53 -1.87
N PHE A 112 7.52 -6.10 -2.43
CA PHE A 112 7.58 -7.37 -3.15
C PHE A 112 7.42 -7.17 -4.66
N SER A 113 8.09 -8.03 -5.42
CA SER A 113 7.90 -8.11 -6.87
C SER A 113 6.46 -8.54 -7.20
N VAL A 114 6.07 -8.39 -8.47
CA VAL A 114 4.75 -8.86 -8.93
C VAL A 114 4.59 -10.36 -8.68
N ASN A 115 5.62 -11.17 -8.99
CA ASN A 115 5.54 -12.61 -8.86
C ASN A 115 5.47 -13.07 -7.41
N GLU A 116 6.25 -12.46 -6.50
CA GLU A 116 6.15 -12.77 -5.07
C GLU A 116 4.75 -12.47 -4.52
N ARG A 117 4.12 -11.37 -4.95
CA ARG A 117 2.74 -11.04 -4.56
C ARG A 117 1.74 -12.03 -5.14
N ARG A 118 1.95 -12.52 -6.36
CA ARG A 118 1.08 -13.53 -6.97
C ARG A 118 1.20 -14.87 -6.25
N GLU A 119 2.43 -15.30 -5.98
CA GLU A 119 2.71 -16.54 -5.26
C GLU A 119 2.11 -16.51 -3.85
N SER A 120 2.18 -15.38 -3.14
CA SER A 120 1.54 -15.24 -1.82
C SER A 120 0.01 -15.32 -1.86
N MET A 121 -0.59 -15.03 -3.01
CA MET A 121 -2.03 -15.21 -3.27
C MET A 121 -2.37 -16.61 -3.83
N GLY A 122 -1.41 -17.53 -3.92
CA GLY A 122 -1.59 -18.84 -4.54
C GLY A 122 -1.77 -18.80 -6.06
N LEU A 123 -1.39 -17.68 -6.70
CA LEU A 123 -1.47 -17.48 -8.14
C LEU A 123 -0.13 -17.85 -8.80
N VAL A 124 -0.22 -18.39 -10.01
CA VAL A 124 0.95 -18.71 -10.83
C VAL A 124 1.72 -17.42 -11.19
N PRO A 125 3.06 -17.38 -11.05
CA PRO A 125 3.87 -16.22 -11.44
C PRO A 125 3.74 -15.92 -12.93
N VAL A 126 4.02 -14.68 -13.32
CA VAL A 126 3.85 -14.19 -14.70
C VAL A 126 5.22 -14.02 -15.35
N SER A 127 5.28 -14.31 -16.64
CA SER A 127 6.42 -14.03 -17.50
C SER A 127 6.05 -13.08 -18.64
N LEU A 128 7.06 -12.43 -19.22
CA LEU A 128 6.87 -11.64 -20.44
C LEU A 128 6.52 -12.57 -21.62
N PRO A 129 5.82 -12.07 -22.65
CA PRO A 129 5.37 -12.90 -23.76
C PRO A 129 6.53 -13.56 -24.53
N ASN A 130 7.67 -12.88 -24.57
CA ASN A 130 8.87 -13.31 -25.30
C ASN A 130 9.88 -14.04 -24.41
N GLU A 131 9.55 -14.28 -23.13
CA GLU A 131 10.42 -14.96 -22.16
C GLU A 131 9.64 -16.08 -21.46
N PRO A 132 9.19 -17.11 -22.20
CA PRO A 132 8.43 -18.20 -21.62
C PRO A 132 9.26 -18.93 -20.56
N LYS A 133 8.68 -19.12 -19.39
CA LYS A 133 9.32 -19.77 -18.25
C LYS A 133 8.44 -20.88 -17.72
N ALA A 134 9.04 -22.05 -17.47
CA ALA A 134 8.30 -23.19 -16.92
C ALA A 134 7.61 -22.79 -15.59
N GLY A 135 6.35 -23.20 -15.44
CA GLY A 135 5.53 -22.86 -14.27
C GLY A 135 5.11 -21.39 -14.19
N HIS A 136 5.22 -20.60 -15.27
CA HIS A 136 4.70 -19.23 -15.35
C HIS A 136 3.57 -19.14 -16.39
N ILE A 137 2.63 -18.22 -16.16
CA ILE A 137 1.64 -17.81 -17.17
C ILE A 137 2.16 -16.62 -17.96
N SER A 138 1.94 -16.59 -19.27
CA SER A 138 2.30 -15.42 -20.07
C SER A 138 1.40 -14.22 -19.73
N ILE A 139 1.96 -13.01 -19.65
CA ILE A 139 1.16 -11.80 -19.42
C ILE A 139 0.09 -11.60 -20.52
N THR A 140 0.33 -12.01 -21.76
CA THR A 140 -0.67 -11.93 -22.84
C THR A 140 -1.88 -12.82 -22.55
N GLU A 141 -1.65 -14.03 -22.04
CA GLU A 141 -2.73 -14.96 -21.66
C GLU A 141 -3.51 -14.45 -20.46
N LEU A 142 -2.83 -13.77 -19.53
CA LEU A 142 -3.47 -13.16 -18.36
C LEU A 142 -4.36 -11.97 -18.73
N LEU A 143 -3.93 -11.14 -19.69
CA LEU A 143 -4.68 -9.97 -20.15
C LEU A 143 -5.82 -10.32 -21.12
N HIS A 144 -5.72 -11.45 -21.82
CA HIS A 144 -6.71 -11.94 -22.77
C HIS A 144 -7.11 -13.38 -22.45
N PRO A 145 -7.84 -13.61 -21.33
CA PRO A 145 -8.37 -14.93 -21.02
C PRO A 145 -9.34 -15.37 -22.10
N LYS A 146 -9.26 -16.65 -22.48
CA LYS A 146 -10.17 -17.28 -23.45
C LYS A 146 -11.58 -17.44 -22.89
#